data_AF-A0A1V4TE36-F1
#
_entry.id   AF-A0A1V4TE36-F1
#
_cell.length_a   1.000
_cell.length_b   1.000
_cell.length_c   1.000
_cell.angle_alpha   90.00
_cell.angle_beta   90.00
_cell.angle_gamma   90.00
#
_symmetry.space_group_name_H-M   'P 1'
#
loop_
_entity.id
_entity.type
_entity.pdbx_description
1 polymer ?
#
loop_
_entity_poly.entity_id
_entity_poly.type
_entity_poly.pdbx_seq_one_letter_code
_entity_poly.pdbx_strand_id
1 'polypeptide(L)'
;MGDLLVFLAGVAWAFYIVFTTRELKKGYSLLCFTSAMILLTSVFAVPIGVIGTQDWSVDAGGVALALYTGVFCTTIAFLMYNIGLKALGATTTSIILLVEMVFGLIFSVLLLGERPDLWTVIGGSMILLAIAVISFKGLERARMRKRLGEVQ
;
A
#
# COMPACT_ATOMS: atom_id res chain seq x y z
N MET A 1 14.66 13.75 12.85
CA MET A 1 13.83 12.78 13.61
C MET A 1 12.81 12.09 12.70
N GLY A 2 12.15 12.79 11.78
CA GLY A 2 11.22 12.18 10.81
C GLY A 2 11.85 11.10 9.92
N ASP A 3 13.08 11.28 9.43
CA ASP A 3 13.72 10.32 8.51
C ASP A 3 13.90 8.93 9.14
N LEU A 4 14.24 8.87 10.44
CA LEU A 4 14.38 7.62 11.18
C LEU A 4 13.02 6.92 11.35
N LEU A 5 11.96 7.68 11.61
CA LEU A 5 10.60 7.14 11.73
C LEU A 5 10.11 6.58 10.39
N VAL A 6 10.36 7.28 9.28
CA VAL A 6 10.03 6.81 7.93
C VAL A 6 10.79 5.53 7.60
N PHE A 7 12.07 5.46 7.93
CA PHE A 7 12.87 4.26 7.74
C PHE A 7 12.33 3.07 8.55
N LEU A 8 12.04 3.26 9.84
CA LEU A 8 11.47 2.22 10.70
C LEU A 8 10.09 1.77 10.22
N ALA A 9 9.25 2.69 9.75
CA ALA A 9 7.96 2.37 9.15
C ALA A 9 8.12 1.49 7.90
N GLY A 10 9.08 1.80 7.03
CA GLY A 10 9.39 0.98 5.86
C GLY A 10 9.86 -0.43 6.22
N VAL A 11 10.71 -0.56 7.25
CA VAL A 11 11.17 -1.87 7.76
C VAL A 11 10.00 -2.68 8.33
N ALA A 12 9.17 -2.06 9.17
CA ALA A 12 7.98 -2.70 9.73
C ALA A 12 7.00 -3.16 8.62
N TRP A 13 6.80 -2.33 7.59
CA TRP A 13 5.97 -2.66 6.44
C TRP A 13 6.53 -3.84 5.63
N ALA A 14 7.85 -3.90 5.44
CA ALA A 14 8.48 -5.02 4.76
C ALA A 14 8.28 -6.35 5.52
N PHE A 15 8.46 -6.35 6.85
CA PHE A 15 8.17 -7.51 7.69
C PHE A 15 6.70 -7.91 7.59
N TYR A 16 5.80 -6.93 7.61
CA TYR A 16 4.37 -7.15 7.44
C TYR A 16 4.04 -7.85 6.13
N ILE A 17 4.57 -7.38 4.98
CA ILE A 17 4.33 -8.01 3.67
C ILE A 17 4.82 -9.45 3.66
N VAL A 18 6.03 -9.71 4.16
CA VAL A 18 6.62 -11.06 4.16
C VAL A 18 5.83 -12.01 5.04
N PHE A 19 5.48 -11.58 6.26
CA PHE A 19 4.69 -12.37 7.20
C PHE A 19 3.30 -12.67 6.62
N THR A 20 2.60 -11.66 6.11
CA THR A 20 1.28 -11.81 5.49
C THR A 20 1.33 -12.74 4.29
N THR A 21 2.31 -12.58 3.39
CA THR A 21 2.47 -13.47 2.24
C THR A 21 2.67 -14.92 2.69
N ARG A 22 3.41 -15.15 3.78
CA ARG A 22 3.64 -16.50 4.32
C ARG A 22 2.36 -17.10 4.92
N GLU A 23 1.62 -16.35 5.73
CA GLU A 23 0.38 -16.83 6.34
C GLU A 23 -0.73 -17.05 5.31
N LEU A 24 -0.87 -16.14 4.33
CA LEU A 24 -1.85 -16.31 3.25
C LEU A 24 -1.57 -17.52 2.36
N LYS A 25 -0.30 -17.92 2.21
CA LYS A 25 0.10 -19.14 1.48
C LYS A 25 -0.17 -20.44 2.26
N LYS A 26 -0.25 -20.39 3.60
CA LYS A 26 -0.62 -21.55 4.43
C LYS A 26 -2.10 -21.90 4.38
N GLY A 27 -2.92 -21.17 3.62
CA GLY A 27 -4.34 -21.46 3.43
C GLY A 27 -5.28 -20.75 4.40
N TYR A 28 -4.79 -19.79 5.20
CA TYR A 28 -5.65 -18.98 6.06
C TYR A 28 -6.71 -18.22 5.26
N SER A 29 -7.91 -18.12 5.84
CA SER A 29 -9.01 -17.32 5.27
C SER A 29 -8.60 -15.85 5.23
N LEU A 30 -8.59 -15.30 4.03
CA LEU A 30 -8.19 -13.92 3.75
C LEU A 30 -9.02 -12.90 4.55
N LEU A 31 -10.30 -13.23 4.75
CA LEU A 31 -11.25 -12.41 5.51
C LEU A 31 -10.88 -12.35 6.99
N CYS A 32 -10.54 -13.49 7.59
CA CYS A 32 -10.17 -13.59 9.01
C CYS A 32 -8.87 -12.84 9.29
N PHE A 33 -7.89 -12.93 8.37
CA PHE A 33 -6.65 -12.19 8.51
C PHE A 33 -6.87 -10.67 8.41
N THR A 34 -7.61 -10.22 7.39
CA THR A 34 -7.86 -8.80 7.15
C THR A 34 -8.72 -8.19 8.28
N SER A 35 -9.72 -8.92 8.78
CA SER A 35 -10.54 -8.45 9.90
C SER A 35 -9.76 -8.38 11.21
N ALA A 36 -8.94 -9.40 11.52
CA ALA A 36 -8.09 -9.38 12.71
C ALA A 36 -7.12 -8.19 12.69
N MET A 37 -6.56 -7.88 11.51
CA MET A 37 -5.71 -6.70 11.33
C MET A 37 -6.46 -5.40 11.58
N ILE A 38 -7.62 -5.21 10.95
CA ILE A 38 -8.41 -3.98 11.10
C ILE A 38 -8.84 -3.80 12.55
N LEU A 39 -9.25 -4.88 13.23
CA LEU A 39 -9.61 -4.84 14.64
C LEU A 39 -8.41 -4.46 15.51
N LEU A 40 -7.25 -5.07 15.28
CA LEU A 40 -6.02 -4.75 16.01
C LEU A 40 -5.64 -3.28 15.80
N THR A 41 -5.64 -2.81 14.55
CA THR A 41 -5.38 -1.41 14.21
C THR A 41 -6.38 -0.48 14.91
N SER A 42 -7.67 -0.83 14.93
CA SER A 42 -8.69 -0.04 15.62
C SER A 42 -8.42 0.06 17.12
N VAL A 43 -8.01 -1.04 17.77
CA VAL A 43 -7.72 -1.05 19.22
C VAL A 43 -6.54 -0.16 19.56
N PHE A 44 -5.51 -0.10 18.71
CA PHE A 44 -4.35 0.77 18.94
C PHE A 44 -4.57 2.22 18.47
N ALA A 45 -5.37 2.44 17.42
CA ALA A 45 -5.62 3.77 16.87
C ALA A 45 -6.54 4.62 17.75
N VAL A 46 -7.56 4.00 18.37
CA VAL A 46 -8.55 4.72 19.20
C VAL A 46 -7.91 5.46 20.39
N PRO A 47 -7.05 4.84 21.23
CA PRO A 47 -6.38 5.53 22.34
C PRO A 47 -5.51 6.68 21.88
N ILE A 48 -4.79 6.52 20.75
CA ILE A 48 -3.95 7.56 20.18
C ILE A 48 -4.81 8.76 19.73
N GLY A 49 -5.95 8.49 19.08
CA GLY A 49 -6.90 9.53 18.68
C GLY A 49 -7.50 10.26 19.88
N VAL A 50 -7.85 9.54 20.95
CA VAL A 50 -8.43 10.13 22.18
C VAL A 50 -7.44 11.06 22.89
N ILE A 51 -6.17 10.68 22.97
CA ILE A 51 -5.13 11.47 23.66
C ILE A 51 -4.65 12.65 22.78
N GLY A 52 -4.60 12.46 21.46
CA GLY A 52 -4.09 13.46 20.51
C GLY A 52 -5.10 14.54 20.11
N THR A 53 -6.39 14.29 20.29
CA THR A 53 -7.45 15.24 19.91
C THR A 53 -7.61 16.35 20.95
N GLN A 54 -7.45 17.60 20.50
CA GLN A 54 -7.73 18.80 21.29
C GLN A 54 -9.19 19.27 21.13
N ASP A 55 -9.81 19.00 19.97
CA ASP A 55 -11.19 19.40 19.65
C ASP A 55 -12.08 18.21 19.29
N TRP A 56 -13.14 18.01 20.07
CA TRP A 56 -14.10 16.91 19.90
C TRP A 56 -15.34 17.32 19.08
N SER A 57 -15.32 18.47 18.40
CA SER A 57 -16.44 18.91 17.58
C SER A 57 -16.49 18.09 16.27
N VAL A 58 -17.27 17.02 16.28
CA VAL A 58 -17.50 16.21 15.08
C VAL A 58 -18.81 16.66 14.44
N ASP A 59 -18.71 17.28 13.26
CA ASP A 59 -19.87 17.58 12.42
C ASP A 59 -20.38 16.31 11.72
N ALA A 60 -21.63 16.33 11.26
CA ALA A 60 -22.22 15.23 10.48
C ALA A 60 -21.37 14.89 9.23
N GLY A 61 -20.73 15.90 8.61
CA GLY A 61 -19.78 15.68 7.53
C GLY A 61 -18.53 14.89 7.96
N GLY A 62 -18.01 15.15 9.16
CA GLY A 62 -16.85 14.45 9.72
C GLY A 62 -17.14 12.96 9.97
N VAL A 63 -18.33 12.63 10.48
CA VAL A 63 -18.76 11.23 10.65
C VAL A 63 -18.87 10.53 9.31
N ALA A 64 -19.45 11.18 8.29
CA ALA A 64 -19.58 10.61 6.95
C ALA A 64 -18.21 10.32 6.30
N LEU A 65 -17.26 11.26 6.41
CA LEU A 65 -15.88 11.08 5.95
C LEU A 65 -15.14 9.96 6.69
N ALA A 66 -15.32 9.86 8.01
CA ALA A 66 -14.73 8.78 8.82
C ALA A 66 -15.27 7.40 8.39
N LEU A 67 -16.58 7.28 8.18
CA LEU A 67 -17.19 6.05 7.67
C LEU A 67 -16.71 5.71 6.26
N TYR A 68 -16.64 6.70 5.38
CA TYR A 68 -16.16 6.51 4.00
C TYR A 68 -14.72 5.98 3.99
N THR A 69 -13.82 6.62 4.73
CA THR A 69 -12.40 6.23 4.79
C THR A 69 -12.18 4.89 5.51
N GLY A 70 -12.95 4.57 6.56
CA GLY A 70 -12.87 3.28 7.25
C GLY A 70 -13.39 2.10 6.42
N VAL A 71 -14.51 2.28 5.73
CA VAL A 71 -15.13 1.19 4.94
C VAL A 71 -14.44 1.06 3.58
N PHE A 72 -14.41 2.13 2.79
CA PHE A 72 -13.91 2.08 1.41
C PHE A 72 -12.39 2.14 1.35
N CYS A 73 -11.78 3.17 1.94
CA CYS A 73 -10.33 3.37 1.81
C CYS A 73 -9.51 2.39 2.65
N THR A 74 -10.07 1.84 3.74
CA THR A 74 -9.37 0.90 4.60
C THR A 74 -9.85 -0.52 4.35
N THR A 75 -11.08 -0.88 4.71
CA THR A 75 -11.53 -2.28 4.69
C THR A 75 -11.52 -2.90 3.31
N ILE A 76 -12.14 -2.25 2.32
CA ILE A 76 -12.23 -2.77 0.95
C ILE A 76 -10.85 -2.74 0.27
N ALA A 77 -10.10 -1.65 0.41
CA ALA A 77 -8.78 -1.52 -0.19
C ALA A 77 -7.79 -2.56 0.36
N PHE A 78 -7.72 -2.75 1.68
CA PHE A 78 -6.85 -3.77 2.28
C PHE A 78 -7.28 -5.19 1.91
N LEU A 79 -8.58 -5.44 1.76
CA LEU A 79 -9.06 -6.73 1.27
C LEU A 79 -8.57 -6.98 -0.15
N MET A 80 -8.75 -6.03 -1.07
CA MET A 80 -8.22 -6.12 -2.44
C MET A 80 -6.69 -6.26 -2.47
N TYR A 81 -6.00 -5.52 -1.62
CA TYR A 81 -4.55 -5.62 -1.45
C TYR A 81 -4.13 -7.03 -1.05
N ASN A 82 -4.77 -7.61 -0.03
CA ASN A 82 -4.47 -8.97 0.42
C ASN A 82 -4.82 -10.03 -0.63
N ILE A 83 -5.89 -9.83 -1.42
CA ILE A 83 -6.23 -10.68 -2.57
C ILE A 83 -5.08 -10.65 -3.58
N GLY A 84 -4.65 -9.45 -3.97
CA GLY A 84 -3.53 -9.24 -4.88
C GLY A 84 -2.23 -9.84 -4.35
N LEU A 85 -1.95 -9.67 -3.05
CA LEU A 85 -0.78 -10.21 -2.39
C LEU A 85 -0.77 -11.74 -2.39
N LYS A 86 -1.92 -12.38 -2.18
CA LYS A 86 -2.08 -13.84 -2.26
C LYS A 86 -1.90 -14.36 -3.68
N ALA A 87 -2.47 -13.67 -4.67
CA ALA A 87 -2.47 -14.12 -6.07
C ALA A 87 -1.14 -13.85 -6.80
N LEU A 88 -0.53 -12.68 -6.57
CA LEU A 88 0.61 -12.18 -7.35
C LEU A 88 1.95 -12.27 -6.58
N GLY A 89 1.89 -12.41 -5.25
CA GLY A 89 3.05 -12.45 -4.37
C GLY A 89 3.65 -11.08 -4.07
N ALA A 90 4.47 -11.02 -3.02
CA ALA A 90 5.05 -9.79 -2.46
C ALA A 90 5.70 -8.84 -3.48
N THR A 91 6.50 -9.37 -4.41
CA THR A 91 7.24 -8.56 -5.39
C THR A 91 6.30 -7.80 -6.32
N THR A 92 5.35 -8.50 -6.95
CA THR A 92 4.43 -7.90 -7.92
C THR A 92 3.50 -6.91 -7.24
N THR A 93 2.97 -7.26 -6.07
CA THR A 93 2.13 -6.36 -5.28
C THR A 93 2.87 -5.09 -4.87
N SER A 94 4.15 -5.20 -4.49
CA SER A 94 4.97 -4.02 -4.17
C SER A 94 5.19 -3.11 -5.38
N ILE A 95 5.31 -3.67 -6.59
CA ILE A 95 5.39 -2.87 -7.83
C ILE A 95 4.07 -2.13 -8.07
N ILE A 96 2.93 -2.78 -7.85
CA ILE A 96 1.61 -2.15 -7.98
C ILE A 96 1.48 -0.97 -7.00
N LEU A 97 1.91 -1.12 -5.75
CA LEU A 97 1.94 -0.01 -4.79
C LEU A 97 2.79 1.16 -5.27
N LEU A 98 3.95 0.90 -5.89
CA LEU A 98 4.78 1.97 -6.45
C LEU A 98 4.08 2.72 -7.59
N VAL A 99 3.33 1.99 -8.43
CA VAL A 99 2.52 2.58 -9.50
C VAL A 99 1.37 3.41 -8.93
N GLU A 100 0.73 2.96 -7.86
CA GLU A 100 -0.29 3.73 -7.15
C GLU A 100 0.25 5.09 -6.69
N MET A 101 1.47 5.14 -6.14
CA MET A 101 2.10 6.42 -5.74
C MET A 101 2.27 7.39 -6.91
N VAL A 102 2.56 6.88 -8.12
CA VAL A 102 2.65 7.71 -9.33
C VAL A 102 1.29 8.28 -9.70
N PHE A 103 0.24 7.46 -9.66
CA PHE A 103 -1.13 7.95 -9.89
C PHE A 103 -1.55 8.98 -8.85
N GLY A 104 -1.17 8.78 -7.58
CA GLY A 104 -1.37 9.75 -6.51
C GLY A 104 -0.75 11.11 -6.85
N LEU A 105 0.50 11.12 -7.33
CA LEU A 105 1.15 12.36 -7.77
C LEU A 105 0.42 13.02 -8.95
N ILE A 106 0.03 12.24 -9.97
CA ILE A 106 -0.71 12.75 -11.14
C ILE A 106 -2.05 13.36 -10.70
N PHE A 107 -2.79 12.69 -9.83
CA PHE A 107 -4.06 13.19 -9.31
C PHE A 107 -3.89 14.40 -8.40
N SER A 108 -2.80 14.52 -7.64
CA SER A 108 -2.51 15.73 -6.85
C SER A 108 -2.40 16.96 -7.77
N VAL A 109 -1.66 16.84 -8.88
CA VAL A 109 -1.50 17.93 -9.83
C VAL A 109 -2.82 18.24 -10.57
N LEU A 110 -3.57 17.20 -10.96
CA LEU A 110 -4.76 17.37 -11.80
C LEU A 110 -6.01 17.80 -11.01
N LEU A 111 -6.28 17.19 -9.86
CA LEU A 111 -7.49 17.43 -9.05
C LEU A 111 -7.29 18.56 -8.05
N LEU A 112 -6.12 18.60 -7.40
CA LEU A 112 -5.83 19.58 -6.36
C LEU A 112 -5.20 20.87 -6.92
N GLY A 113 -4.70 20.81 -8.16
CA GLY A 113 -4.07 21.96 -8.83
C GLY A 113 -2.73 22.35 -8.22
N GLU A 114 -2.12 21.49 -7.41
CA GLU A 114 -0.83 21.74 -6.80
C GLU A 114 0.26 21.82 -7.88
N ARG A 115 1.12 22.85 -7.76
CA ARG A 115 2.30 22.96 -8.61
C ARG A 115 3.43 22.18 -7.96
N PRO A 116 3.82 21.02 -8.52
CA PRO A 116 4.88 20.23 -7.93
C PRO A 116 6.19 21.02 -8.00
N ASP A 117 6.90 21.08 -6.87
CA ASP A 117 8.24 21.64 -6.82
C ASP A 117 9.20 20.81 -7.71
N LEU A 118 10.31 21.41 -8.12
CA LEU A 118 11.33 20.76 -8.94
C LEU A 118 11.82 19.46 -8.28
N TRP A 119 11.95 19.45 -6.95
CA TRP A 119 12.33 18.28 -6.18
C TRP A 119 11.29 17.15 -6.23
N THR A 120 10.01 17.50 -6.21
CA THR A 120 8.91 16.53 -6.33
C THR A 120 8.90 15.88 -7.72
N VAL A 121 9.17 16.66 -8.76
CA VAL A 121 9.30 16.15 -10.13
C VAL A 121 10.48 15.20 -10.27
N ILE A 122 11.64 15.55 -9.70
CA ILE A 122 12.83 14.68 -9.69
C ILE A 122 12.52 13.37 -8.95
N GLY A 123 11.95 13.44 -7.76
CA GLY A 123 11.56 12.25 -6.98
C GLY A 123 10.56 11.36 -7.73
N GLY A 124 9.50 11.95 -8.29
CA GLY A 124 8.50 11.23 -9.10
C GLY A 124 9.12 10.55 -10.32
N SER A 125 10.06 11.21 -11.00
CA SER A 125 10.77 10.64 -12.15
C SER A 125 11.64 9.44 -11.77
N MET A 126 12.31 9.49 -10.60
CA MET A 126 13.10 8.37 -10.09
C MET A 126 12.22 7.14 -9.77
N ILE A 127 11.04 7.35 -9.19
CA ILE A 127 10.08 6.28 -8.91
C ILE A 127 9.63 5.63 -10.23
N LEU A 128 9.27 6.42 -11.23
CA LEU A 128 8.90 5.94 -12.57
C LEU A 128 10.01 5.10 -13.21
N LEU A 129 11.26 5.56 -13.13
CA LEU A 129 12.41 4.81 -13.64
C LEU A 129 12.61 3.48 -12.91
N ALA A 130 12.49 3.48 -11.58
CA ALA A 130 12.60 2.26 -10.78
C ALA A 130 11.52 1.23 -11.18
N ILE A 131 10.27 1.67 -11.32
CA ILE A 131 9.15 0.82 -11.76
C ILE A 131 9.45 0.24 -13.15
N ALA A 132 9.91 1.07 -14.10
CA ALA A 132 10.24 0.63 -15.45
C ALA A 132 11.32 -0.47 -15.43
N VAL A 133 12.44 -0.24 -14.74
CA VAL A 133 13.55 -1.20 -14.64
C VAL A 133 13.11 -2.52 -14.02
N ILE A 134 12.33 -2.46 -12.94
CA ILE A 134 11.84 -3.67 -12.25
C ILE A 134 10.87 -4.44 -13.14
N SER A 135 9.97 -3.73 -13.84
CA SER A 135 8.96 -4.33 -14.73
C SER A 135 9.62 -5.02 -15.92
N PHE A 136 10.61 -4.39 -16.57
CA PHE A 136 11.35 -4.99 -17.69
C PHE A 136 12.11 -6.26 -17.26
N LYS A 137 12.85 -6.21 -16.14
CA LYS A 137 13.54 -7.39 -15.59
C LYS A 137 12.57 -8.50 -15.15
N GLY A 138 11.37 -8.14 -14.72
CA GLY A 138 10.29 -9.09 -14.40
C GLY A 138 9.80 -9.82 -15.65
N LEU A 139 9.53 -9.07 -16.72
CA LEU A 139 9.08 -9.61 -18.01
C LEU A 139 10.12 -10.52 -18.66
N GLU A 140 11.39 -10.13 -18.61
CA GLU A 140 12.50 -10.90 -19.19
C GLU A 140 12.68 -12.25 -18.48
N ARG A 141 12.63 -12.26 -17.14
CA ARG A 141 12.65 -13.50 -16.36
C ARG A 141 11.44 -14.39 -16.64
N ALA A 142 10.25 -13.81 -16.80
CA ALA A 142 9.05 -14.57 -17.15
C ALA A 142 9.15 -15.20 -18.55
N ARG A 143 9.64 -14.45 -19.55
CA ARG A 143 9.89 -14.97 -20.92
C ARG A 143 10.93 -16.08 -20.94
N MET A 144 12.04 -15.92 -20.21
CA MET A 144 13.08 -16.94 -20.12
C MET A 144 12.55 -18.23 -19.49
N ARG A 145 11.77 -18.14 -18.41
CA ARG A 145 11.17 -19.31 -17.77
C ARG A 145 10.21 -20.08 -18.68
N LYS A 146 9.46 -19.36 -19.53
CA LYS A 146 8.56 -19.95 -20.52
C LYS A 146 9.34 -20.69 -21.63
N ARG A 147 10.43 -20.10 -22.12
CA ARG A 147 11.34 -20.72 -23.11
C ARG A 147 12.02 -21.98 -22.59
N LEU A 148 12.42 -22.04 -21.32
CA LEU A 148 13.01 -23.26 -20.74
C LEU A 148 11.97 -24.37 -20.51
N GLY A 149 10.70 -24.02 -20.27
CA GLY A 149 9.61 -25.00 -20.10
C GLY A 149 9.06 -25.58 -21.41
N GLU A 150 9.28 -24.93 -22.55
CA GLU A 150 8.90 -25.43 -23.88
C GLU A 150 9.97 -26.35 -24.51
N VAL A 151 11.12 -26.54 -23.85
CA VAL A 151 12.23 -27.39 -24.31
C VAL A 151 12.28 -28.76 -23.58
N GLN A 152 11.33 -29.03 -22.68
CA GLN A 152 11.12 -30.34 -22.04
C GLN A 152 9.83 -30.99 -22.53
#